data_AF-A0A9E4FIH3-F1
#
_entry.id   AF-A0A9E4FIH3-F1
#
_cell.length_a   1.000
_cell.length_b   1.000
_cell.length_c   1.000
_cell.angle_alpha   90.00
_cell.angle_beta   90.00
_cell.angle_gamma   90.00
#
_symmetry.space_group_name_H-M   'P 1'
#
loop_
_entity.id
_entity.type
_entity.pdbx_description
1 polymer ?
#
loop_
_entity_poly.entity_id
_entity_poly.type
_entity_poly.pdbx_seq_one_letter_code
_entity_poly.pdbx_strand_id
1 'polypeptide(L)'
;MDNQLVISGSPATVRDQLKEAVKKLRVGNLMVLLHIGSMPHELTLKNIDLFSREVMPHLHDIWDDEWDNHWWPEKLKGKRRLAGAAV
;
A
#
# COMPACT_ATOMS: atom_id res chain seq x y z
N MET A 1 -22.66 -4.65 10.42
CA MET A 1 -21.27 -4.53 10.92
C MET A 1 -20.53 -3.75 9.86
N ASP A 2 -20.66 -2.44 9.93
CA ASP A 2 -20.39 -1.51 8.83
C ASP A 2 -19.21 -0.61 9.19
N ASN A 3 -18.25 -1.19 9.90
CA ASN A 3 -16.95 -0.60 10.02
C ASN A 3 -16.11 -1.21 8.91
N GLN A 4 -15.64 -0.36 7.99
CA GLN A 4 -14.55 -0.59 7.04
C GLN A 4 -13.23 -0.96 7.79
N LEU A 5 -13.27 -1.94 8.68
CA LEU A 5 -12.15 -2.42 9.50
C LEU A 5 -11.26 -3.37 8.70
N VAL A 6 -11.78 -3.94 7.62
CA VAL A 6 -11.07 -4.89 6.77
C VAL A 6 -11.41 -4.63 5.30
N ILE A 7 -10.42 -4.19 4.53
CA ILE A 7 -10.51 -4.09 3.07
C ILE A 7 -10.13 -5.45 2.49
N SER A 8 -11.10 -6.16 1.92
CA SER A 8 -10.91 -7.49 1.31
C SER A 8 -11.59 -7.56 -0.05
N GLY A 9 -10.96 -8.28 -0.99
CA GLY A 9 -11.45 -8.40 -2.36
C GLY A 9 -10.33 -8.66 -3.36
N SER A 10 -10.61 -8.39 -4.63
CA SER A 10 -9.59 -8.42 -5.69
C SER A 10 -8.54 -7.31 -5.48
N PRO A 11 -7.30 -7.48 -5.97
CA PRO A 11 -6.26 -6.44 -5.87
C PRO A 11 -6.71 -5.08 -6.42
N ALA A 12 -7.49 -5.09 -7.52
CA ALA A 12 -8.06 -3.89 -8.11
C ALA A 12 -9.01 -3.17 -7.14
N THR A 13 -9.93 -3.93 -6.51
CA THR A 13 -10.87 -3.37 -5.52
C THR A 13 -10.13 -2.82 -4.30
N VAL A 14 -9.12 -3.54 -3.80
CA VAL A 14 -8.31 -3.11 -2.65
C VAL A 14 -7.56 -1.81 -2.97
N ARG A 15 -6.95 -1.73 -4.15
CA ARG A 15 -6.26 -0.52 -4.63
C ARG A 15 -7.20 0.68 -4.68
N ASP A 16 -8.37 0.52 -5.28
CA ASP A 16 -9.29 1.64 -5.46
C ASP A 16 -9.85 2.12 -4.11
N GLN A 17 -10.20 1.19 -3.21
CA GLN A 17 -10.63 1.55 -1.85
C GLN A 17 -9.52 2.22 -1.04
N LEU A 18 -8.27 1.74 -1.11
CA LEU A 18 -7.14 2.36 -0.43
C LEU A 18 -6.85 3.75 -0.98
N LYS A 19 -6.92 3.93 -2.30
CA LYS A 19 -6.71 5.23 -2.95
C LYS A 19 -7.75 6.26 -2.49
N GLU A 20 -9.02 5.87 -2.46
CA GLU A 20 -10.09 6.73 -1.96
C GLU A 20 -9.93 7.02 -0.46
N ALA A 21 -9.57 6.03 0.35
CA ALA A 21 -9.31 6.22 1.78
C ALA A 21 -8.15 7.18 2.05
N VAL A 22 -7.02 7.02 1.34
CA VAL A 22 -5.84 7.88 1.44
C VAL A 22 -6.18 9.32 1.09
N LYS A 23 -6.91 9.54 -0.02
CA LYS A 23 -7.34 10.88 -0.45
C LYS A 23 -8.33 11.51 0.51
N LYS A 24 -9.32 10.75 0.99
CA LYS A 24 -10.36 11.25 1.89
C LYS A 24 -9.80 11.62 3.26
N LEU A 25 -8.88 10.81 3.80
CA LEU A 25 -8.27 11.04 5.11
C LEU A 25 -7.04 11.96 5.04
N ARG A 26 -6.56 12.29 3.83
CA ARG A 26 -5.34 13.08 3.57
C ARG A 26 -4.12 12.54 4.33
N VAL A 27 -3.91 11.23 4.24
CA VAL A 27 -2.84 10.53 4.97
C VAL A 27 -1.61 10.37 4.09
N GLY A 28 -0.44 10.81 4.57
CA GLY A 28 0.85 10.67 3.87
C GLY A 28 1.56 9.33 4.08
N ASN A 29 1.31 8.63 5.20
CA ASN A 29 1.89 7.33 5.51
C ASN A 29 0.79 6.32 5.82
N LEU A 30 0.66 5.29 4.99
CA LEU A 30 -0.29 4.20 5.21
C LEU A 30 0.43 2.97 5.79
N MET A 31 0.00 2.52 6.97
CA MET A 31 0.43 1.25 7.54
C MET A 31 -0.61 0.17 7.23
N VAL A 32 -0.22 -0.87 6.49
CA VAL A 32 -1.10 -1.98 6.11
C VAL A 32 -0.73 -3.25 6.87
N LEU A 33 -1.75 -3.94 7.38
CA LEU A 33 -1.61 -5.28 7.97
C LEU A 33 -2.15 -6.29 6.96
N LEU A 34 -1.25 -7.05 6.35
CA LEU A 34 -1.56 -8.02 5.29
C LEU A 34 -1.84 -9.43 5.83
N HIS A 35 -1.88 -9.59 7.15
CA HIS A 35 -2.28 -10.82 7.81
C HIS A 35 -3.54 -10.55 8.62
N ILE A 36 -4.50 -11.48 8.56
CA ILE A 36 -5.75 -11.40 9.33
C ILE A 36 -5.90 -12.71 10.08
N GLY A 37 -5.95 -12.62 11.42
CA GLY A 37 -6.09 -13.77 12.31
C GLY A 37 -4.94 -14.79 12.17
N SER A 38 -5.29 -16.08 12.21
CA SER A 38 -4.36 -17.22 12.10
C SER A 38 -4.13 -17.60 10.63
N MET A 39 -3.60 -16.67 9.82
CA MET A 39 -3.27 -16.97 8.43
C MET A 39 -2.00 -17.84 8.35
N PRO A 40 -2.00 -18.96 7.62
CA PRO A 40 -0.79 -19.75 7.39
C PRO A 40 0.31 -18.89 6.77
N HIS A 41 1.58 -19.20 7.08
CA HIS A 41 2.72 -18.40 6.64
C HIS A 41 2.76 -18.20 5.11
N GLU A 42 2.56 -19.28 4.35
CA GLU A 42 2.56 -19.24 2.88
C GLU A 42 1.46 -18.34 2.30
N LEU A 43 0.27 -18.36 2.91
CA LEU A 43 -0.84 -17.52 2.48
C LEU A 43 -0.57 -16.04 2.78
N THR A 44 0.08 -15.76 3.90
CA THR A 44 0.51 -14.40 4.26
C THR A 44 1.54 -13.89 3.25
N LEU A 45 2.54 -14.71 2.90
CA LEU A 45 3.55 -14.36 1.89
C LEU A 45 2.91 -14.09 0.52
N LYS A 46 1.96 -14.93 0.10
CA LYS A 46 1.22 -14.73 -1.15
C LYS A 46 0.44 -13.41 -1.15
N ASN A 47 -0.20 -13.05 -0.03
CA ASN A 47 -0.91 -11.78 0.09
C ASN A 47 0.04 -10.58 0.03
N ILE A 48 1.22 -10.70 0.65
CA ILE A 48 2.27 -9.67 0.59
C ILE A 48 2.79 -9.50 -0.84
N ASP A 49 3.07 -10.60 -1.55
CA ASP A 49 3.52 -10.55 -2.95
C ASP A 49 2.48 -9.83 -3.82
N LEU A 50 1.22 -10.25 -3.71
CA LEU A 50 0.12 -9.70 -4.50
C LEU A 50 -0.08 -8.20 -4.20
N PHE A 51 -0.07 -7.81 -2.94
CA PHE A 51 -0.18 -6.40 -2.54
C PHE A 51 1.00 -5.57 -3.07
N SER A 52 2.22 -6.09 -2.96
CA SER A 52 3.42 -5.38 -3.38
C SER A 52 3.47 -5.11 -4.89
N ARG A 53 2.93 -6.04 -5.70
CA ARG A 53 2.96 -5.95 -7.16
C ARG A 53 1.79 -5.17 -7.73
N GLU A 54 0.60 -5.35 -7.18
CA GLU A 54 -0.64 -4.87 -7.82
C GLU A 54 -1.27 -3.67 -7.11
N VAL A 55 -0.88 -3.37 -5.87
CA VAL A 55 -1.50 -2.30 -5.08
C VAL A 55 -0.49 -1.21 -4.73
N MET A 56 0.62 -1.61 -4.12
CA MET A 56 1.68 -0.69 -3.65
C MET A 56 2.14 0.34 -4.71
N PRO A 57 2.46 -0.02 -5.97
CA PRO A 57 2.95 0.96 -6.95
C PRO A 57 1.93 2.04 -7.31
N HIS A 58 0.64 1.79 -7.16
CA HIS A 58 -0.40 2.78 -7.49
C HIS A 58 -0.71 3.76 -6.35
N LEU A 59 -0.22 3.48 -5.14
CA LEU A 59 -0.45 4.30 -3.95
C LEU A 59 0.73 5.22 -3.62
N HIS A 60 1.94 4.89 -4.08
CA HIS A 60 3.14 5.64 -3.71
C HIS A 60 3.15 7.08 -4.23
N ASP A 61 2.73 7.28 -5.48
CA ASP A 61 2.90 8.57 -6.15
C ASP A 61 1.73 9.55 -5.86
N ILE A 62 0.83 9.23 -4.92
CA ILE A 62 -0.41 10.00 -4.70
C ILE A 62 -0.13 11.43 -4.21
N TRP A 63 0.92 11.62 -3.40
CA TRP A 63 1.22 12.91 -2.75
C TRP A 63 2.54 13.54 -3.17
N ASP A 64 3.30 12.89 -4.06
CA ASP A 64 4.65 13.31 -4.47
C ASP A 64 4.68 14.70 -5.13
N ASP A 65 3.57 15.12 -5.76
CA ASP A 65 3.44 16.43 -6.40
C ASP A 65 3.00 17.54 -5.43
N GLU A 66 2.40 17.19 -4.29
CA GLU A 66 1.70 18.15 -3.41
C GLU A 66 2.33 18.31 -2.02
N TRP A 67 3.03 17.29 -1.50
CA TRP A 67 3.50 17.28 -0.09
C TRP A 67 4.92 16.75 0.07
N ASP A 68 5.77 17.52 0.76
CA ASP A 68 7.11 17.07 1.15
C ASP A 68 7.09 16.36 2.52
N ASN A 69 7.47 15.08 2.53
CA ASN A 69 7.52 14.26 3.74
C ASN A 69 8.84 14.50 4.50
N HIS A 70 8.88 15.60 5.26
CA HIS A 70 10.04 16.01 6.05
C HIS A 70 10.54 14.96 7.05
N TRP A 71 9.65 14.11 7.58
CA TRP A 71 9.96 13.09 8.58
C TRP A 71 10.35 11.73 7.99
N TRP A 72 10.38 11.60 6.66
CA TRP A 72 10.82 10.38 6.02
C TRP A 72 12.35 10.24 6.10
N PRO A 73 12.91 9.04 6.36
CA PRO A 73 14.36 8.86 6.39
C PRO A 73 15.01 9.27 5.06
N GLU A 74 16.06 10.10 5.10
CA GLU A 74 16.78 10.62 3.91
C GLU A 74 17.19 9.51 2.93
N LYS A 75 17.63 8.35 3.44
CA LYS A 75 18.03 7.19 2.63
C LYS A 75 16.90 6.60 1.77
N LEU A 76 15.65 6.90 2.13
CA LEU A 76 14.45 6.41 1.47
C LEU A 76 13.69 7.51 0.72
N LYS A 77 14.17 8.77 0.73
CA LYS A 77 13.58 9.91 -0.02
C LYS A 77 13.88 9.89 -1.51
N GLY A 78 14.87 9.13 -1.96
CA GLY A 78 15.19 9.00 -3.37
C GLY A 78 14.05 8.31 -4.14
N LYS A 79 13.81 8.74 -5.40
CA LYS A 79 12.88 8.08 -6.33
C LYS A 79 13.17 6.58 -6.34
N ARG A 80 12.27 5.82 -5.74
CA ARG A 80 12.46 4.39 -5.50
C ARG A 80 12.47 3.70 -6.86
N ARG A 81 13.57 3.01 -7.20
CA ARG A 81 13.59 2.11 -8.36
C ARG A 81 12.45 1.12 -8.15
N LEU A 82 11.47 1.12 -9.05
CA LEU A 82 10.46 0.08 -9.13
C LEU A 82 11.22 -1.25 -9.24
N ALA A 83 11.05 -2.13 -8.26
CA ALA A 83 11.58 -3.48 -8.29
C ALA A 83 10.80 -4.29 -9.35
N GLY A 84 11.10 -4.01 -10.62
CA GLY A 84 10.47 -4.62 -11.79
C GLY A 84 11.34 -4.52 -13.05
N ALA A 85 12.54 -3.94 -12.97
CA ALA A 85 13.51 -3.87 -14.06
C ALA A 85 14.66 -4.88 -13.88
N ALA A 86 14.31 -6.13 -13.55
CA ALA A 86 15.22 -7.26 -13.67
C ALA A 86 14.61 -8.22 -14.72
N VAL A 87 14.96 -7.98 -15.98
CA VAL A 87 14.95 -8.96 -17.08
C VAL A 87 16.40 -9.29 -17.37
#